data_AF-A0A1B8A3I6-F1
#
_entry.id   AF-A0A1B8A3I6-F1
#
_cell.length_a   1.000
_cell.length_b   1.000
_cell.length_c   1.000
_cell.angle_alpha   90.00
_cell.angle_beta   90.00
_cell.angle_gamma   90.00
#
_symmetry.space_group_name_H-M   'P 1'
#
loop_
_entity.id
_entity.type
_entity.pdbx_description
1 polymer ?
#
loop_
_entity_poly.entity_id
_entity_poly.type
_entity_poly.pdbx_seq_one_letter_code
_entity_poly.pdbx_strand_id
1 'polypeptide(L)'
;MPQSSNEARILLALQALQNDPKLSTRRAATIYNVYYRTLQRRHNGIQSRRDSIPNSRKLSDLEEQIIVQFILDLDVRGFPSRLRFFEEMANSLLADRDAPPVGKRWAHNFVKRQPELKTRLFRRYDYQRAKCEDPNIIRGWFRLVQNTIAKYSIRSDDI
;
A
#
# COMPACT_ATOMS: atom_id res chain seq x y z
N MET A 1 -15.79 -29.56 12.67
CA MET A 1 -14.63 -30.21 12.04
C MET A 1 -14.01 -29.25 11.05
N PRO A 2 -12.72 -28.86 11.18
CA PRO A 2 -12.09 -28.01 10.20
C PRO A 2 -11.97 -28.84 8.92
N GLN A 3 -12.70 -28.48 7.87
CA GLN A 3 -12.52 -29.12 6.57
C GLN A 3 -11.06 -28.91 6.17
N SER A 4 -10.29 -30.01 6.14
CA SER A 4 -8.97 -30.04 5.51
C SER A 4 -9.09 -29.32 4.17
N SER A 5 -8.45 -28.16 4.04
CA SER A 5 -8.51 -27.35 2.83
C SER A 5 -8.23 -28.24 1.61
N ASN A 6 -9.11 -28.20 0.59
CA ASN A 6 -8.90 -28.96 -0.65
C ASN A 6 -7.51 -28.68 -1.26
N GLU A 7 -6.96 -27.48 -1.08
CA GLU A 7 -5.60 -27.14 -1.50
C GLU A 7 -4.52 -27.90 -0.73
N ALA A 8 -4.71 -28.19 0.56
CA ALA A 8 -3.74 -28.99 1.32
C ALA A 8 -3.63 -30.42 0.75
N ARG A 9 -4.75 -31.02 0.34
CA ARG A 9 -4.78 -32.35 -0.31
C ARG A 9 -4.13 -32.30 -1.69
N ILE A 10 -4.31 -31.22 -2.44
CA ILE A 10 -3.63 -30.98 -3.71
C ILE A 10 -2.11 -30.92 -3.50
N LEU A 11 -1.64 -30.15 -2.51
CA LEU A 11 -0.20 -30.02 -2.22
C LEU A 11 0.42 -31.38 -1.83
N LEU A 12 -0.27 -32.16 -0.98
CA LEU A 12 0.17 -33.52 -0.64
C LEU A 12 0.23 -34.44 -1.87
N ALA A 13 -0.75 -34.35 -2.77
CA ALA A 13 -0.76 -35.13 -4.01
C ALA A 13 0.36 -34.72 -4.98
N LEU A 14 0.70 -33.43 -5.05
CA LEU A 14 1.85 -32.96 -5.83
C LEU A 14 3.18 -33.44 -5.25
N GLN A 15 3.32 -33.42 -3.92
CA GLN A 15 4.51 -33.93 -3.23
C GLN A 15 4.68 -35.45 -3.48
N ALA A 16 3.58 -36.20 -3.48
CA ALA A 16 3.61 -37.62 -3.82
C ALA A 16 4.06 -37.90 -5.26
N LEU A 17 3.62 -37.08 -6.22
CA LEU A 17 4.06 -37.16 -7.62
C LEU A 17 5.54 -36.80 -7.80
N GLN A 18 6.07 -35.89 -6.98
CA GLN A 18 7.51 -35.58 -6.98
C GLN A 18 8.35 -36.72 -6.39
N ASN A 19 7.85 -37.37 -5.34
CA ASN A 19 8.57 -38.42 -4.63
C ASN A 19 8.51 -39.79 -5.35
N ASP A 20 7.47 -40.06 -6.14
CA ASP A 20 7.32 -41.31 -6.89
C ASP A 20 7.14 -41.07 -8.40
N PRO A 21 8.21 -41.25 -9.20
CA PRO A 21 8.16 -41.08 -10.65
C PRO A 21 7.23 -42.06 -11.39
N LYS A 22 6.83 -43.18 -10.76
CA LYS A 22 5.92 -44.18 -11.35
C LYS A 22 4.45 -43.86 -11.06
N LEU A 23 4.17 -42.92 -10.15
CA LEU A 23 2.82 -42.54 -9.77
C LEU A 23 2.19 -41.68 -10.87
N SER A 24 1.07 -42.14 -11.43
CA SER A 24 0.32 -41.32 -12.39
C SER A 24 -0.51 -40.24 -11.69
N THR A 25 -0.69 -39.10 -12.35
CA THR A 25 -1.55 -38.00 -11.88
C THR A 25 -2.98 -38.45 -11.60
N ARG A 26 -3.54 -39.39 -12.39
CA ARG A 26 -4.86 -39.99 -12.14
C ARG A 26 -4.87 -40.78 -10.84
N ARG A 27 -3.85 -41.61 -10.59
CA ARG A 27 -3.78 -42.44 -9.39
C ARG A 27 -3.58 -41.60 -8.14
N ALA A 28 -2.72 -40.58 -8.21
CA ALA A 28 -2.56 -39.60 -7.14
C ALA A 28 -3.89 -38.88 -6.81
N ALA A 29 -4.63 -38.45 -7.83
CA ALA A 29 -5.95 -37.82 -7.64
C ALA A 29 -6.93 -38.74 -6.88
N THR A 30 -6.93 -40.04 -7.19
CA THR A 30 -7.77 -41.03 -6.48
C THR A 30 -7.32 -41.23 -5.04
N ILE A 31 -6.01 -41.42 -4.79
CA ILE A 31 -5.45 -41.66 -3.44
C ILE A 31 -5.75 -40.50 -2.49
N TYR A 32 -5.52 -39.27 -2.96
CA TYR A 32 -5.70 -38.07 -2.14
C TYR A 32 -7.14 -37.52 -2.19
N ASN A 33 -8.05 -38.20 -2.91
CA ASN A 33 -9.45 -37.82 -3.13
C ASN A 33 -9.60 -36.36 -3.60
N VAL A 34 -8.96 -36.06 -4.73
CA VAL A 34 -8.91 -34.73 -5.35
C VAL A 34 -9.39 -34.81 -6.79
N TYR A 35 -10.04 -33.77 -7.30
CA TYR A 35 -10.46 -33.76 -8.70
C TYR A 35 -9.25 -33.75 -9.64
N TYR A 36 -9.19 -34.75 -10.53
CA TYR A 36 -8.07 -34.98 -11.44
C TYR A 36 -7.66 -33.73 -12.23
N ARG A 37 -8.61 -33.00 -12.83
CA ARG A 37 -8.25 -31.81 -13.63
C ARG A 37 -7.64 -30.71 -12.77
N THR A 38 -8.04 -30.59 -11.51
CA THR A 38 -7.46 -29.59 -10.59
C THR A 38 -6.02 -29.95 -10.26
N LEU A 39 -5.75 -31.23 -9.95
CA LEU A 39 -4.39 -31.71 -9.70
C LEU A 39 -3.50 -31.56 -10.95
N GLN A 40 -4.01 -31.92 -12.13
CA GLN A 40 -3.27 -31.78 -13.40
C GLN A 40 -2.93 -30.31 -13.70
N ARG A 41 -3.87 -29.38 -13.49
CA ARG A 41 -3.60 -27.94 -13.66
C ARG A 41 -2.50 -27.46 -12.72
N ARG A 42 -2.55 -27.87 -11.45
CA ARG A 42 -1.55 -27.51 -10.44
C ARG A 42 -0.18 -28.10 -10.73
N HIS A 43 -0.14 -29.37 -11.17
CA HIS A 43 1.08 -30.04 -11.63
C HIS A 43 1.71 -29.31 -12.83
N ASN A 44 0.89 -28.74 -13.72
CA ASN A 44 1.35 -27.92 -14.84
C ASN A 44 1.71 -26.47 -14.44
N GLY A 45 1.81 -26.17 -13.14
CA GLY A 45 2.22 -24.85 -12.64
C GLY A 45 1.11 -23.82 -12.49
N ILE A 46 -0.17 -24.18 -12.74
CA ILE A 46 -1.28 -23.24 -12.57
C ILE A 46 -1.59 -23.08 -11.08
N GLN A 47 -1.31 -21.91 -10.54
CA GLN A 47 -1.58 -21.54 -9.16
C GLN A 47 -3.07 -21.53 -8.81
N SER A 48 -3.37 -21.57 -7.53
CA SER A 48 -4.75 -21.39 -7.07
C SER A 48 -5.23 -19.97 -7.35
N ARG A 49 -6.55 -19.80 -7.49
CA ARG A 49 -7.11 -18.46 -7.72
C ARG A 49 -6.82 -17.52 -6.54
N ARG A 50 -6.67 -18.06 -5.33
CA ARG A 50 -6.33 -17.32 -4.11
C ARG A 50 -4.89 -16.82 -4.13
N ASP A 51 -3.98 -17.62 -4.69
CA ASP A 51 -2.55 -17.30 -4.75
C ASP A 51 -2.19 -16.54 -6.04
N SER A 52 -3.07 -16.59 -7.05
CA SER A 52 -2.86 -15.89 -8.32
C SER A 52 -3.03 -14.39 -8.18
N ILE A 53 -2.05 -13.64 -8.66
CA ILE A 53 -2.10 -12.18 -8.73
C ILE A 53 -3.30 -11.75 -9.61
N PRO A 54 -4.19 -10.87 -9.12
CA PRO A 54 -5.29 -10.39 -9.92
C PRO A 54 -4.78 -9.48 -11.06
N ASN A 55 -5.33 -9.63 -12.26
CA ASN A 55 -4.99 -8.82 -13.44
C ASN A 55 -5.12 -7.30 -13.20
N SER A 56 -5.92 -6.90 -12.21
CA SER A 56 -6.10 -5.50 -11.81
C SER A 56 -4.94 -4.95 -10.97
N ARG A 57 -4.00 -5.77 -10.49
CA ARG A 57 -2.84 -5.30 -9.70
C ARG A 57 -1.88 -4.48 -10.55
N LYS A 58 -1.69 -4.86 -11.82
CA LYS A 58 -0.87 -4.18 -12.85
C LYS A 58 0.63 -4.06 -12.55
N LEU A 59 1.01 -3.90 -11.29
CA LEU A 59 2.38 -3.82 -10.80
C LEU A 59 2.78 -5.13 -10.09
N SER A 60 4.09 -5.38 -10.07
CA SER A 60 4.71 -6.42 -9.25
C SER A 60 4.77 -6.03 -7.78
N ASP A 61 4.99 -7.02 -6.92
CA ASP A 61 5.15 -6.84 -5.47
C ASP A 61 6.27 -5.86 -5.12
N LEU A 62 7.39 -5.94 -5.83
CA LEU A 62 8.53 -5.04 -5.67
C LEU A 62 8.16 -3.59 -6.00
N GLU A 63 7.48 -3.37 -7.13
CA GLU A 63 7.06 -2.03 -7.55
C GLU A 63 6.05 -1.43 -6.58
N GLU A 64 5.06 -2.22 -6.16
CA GLU A 64 4.11 -1.77 -5.15
C GLU A 64 4.83 -1.39 -3.85
N GLN A 65 5.82 -2.18 -3.42
CA GLN A 65 6.61 -1.91 -2.21
C GLN A 65 7.44 -0.62 -2.32
N ILE A 66 8.08 -0.37 -3.47
CA ILE A 66 8.82 0.87 -3.71
C ILE A 66 7.90 2.09 -3.63
N ILE A 67 6.71 2.00 -4.24
CA ILE A 67 5.70 3.06 -4.16
C ILE A 67 5.31 3.31 -2.70
N VAL A 68 4.98 2.26 -1.94
CA VAL A 68 4.62 2.38 -0.52
C VAL A 68 5.73 3.06 0.28
N GLN A 69 6.98 2.60 0.14
CA GLN A 69 8.12 3.16 0.87
C GLN A 69 8.32 4.64 0.55
N PHE A 70 8.22 5.02 -0.72
CA PHE A 70 8.34 6.41 -1.15
C PHE A 70 7.24 7.29 -0.52
N ILE A 71 6.01 6.80 -0.44
CA ILE A 71 4.90 7.54 0.17
C ILE A 71 5.09 7.71 1.67
N LEU A 72 5.57 6.67 2.37
CA LEU A 72 5.86 6.75 3.79
C LEU A 72 6.98 7.77 4.08
N ASP A 73 8.02 7.83 3.23
CA ASP A 73 9.07 8.85 3.33
C ASP A 73 8.51 10.28 3.10
N LEU A 74 7.60 10.46 2.14
CA LEU A 74 6.92 11.75 1.94
C LEU A 74 6.07 12.16 3.15
N ASP A 75 5.36 11.21 3.77
CA ASP A 75 4.54 11.46 4.95
C ASP A 75 5.40 11.88 6.15
N VAL A 76 6.55 11.22 6.36
CA VAL A 76 7.52 11.58 7.41
C VAL A 76 8.03 13.01 7.24
N ARG A 77 8.17 13.49 5.99
CA ARG A 77 8.56 14.87 5.67
C ARG A 77 7.43 15.88 5.79
N GLY A 78 6.20 15.43 6.10
CA GLY A 78 5.03 16.28 6.22
C GLY A 78 4.35 16.61 4.89
N PHE A 79 4.64 15.86 3.82
CA PHE A 79 4.03 16.02 2.51
C PHE A 79 2.99 14.93 2.24
N PRO A 80 1.72 15.12 2.64
CA PRO A 80 0.68 14.15 2.38
C PRO A 80 0.41 13.99 0.88
N SER A 81 0.48 12.76 0.39
CA SER A 81 0.23 12.46 -1.02
C SER A 81 -1.27 12.29 -1.32
N ARG A 82 -1.68 12.73 -2.52
CA ARG A 82 -3.06 12.57 -3.02
C ARG A 82 -3.16 11.26 -3.80
N LEU A 83 -4.30 10.57 -3.77
CA LEU A 83 -4.54 9.32 -4.53
C LEU A 83 -4.13 9.38 -6.02
N ARG A 84 -4.32 10.53 -6.67
CA ARG A 84 -3.91 10.76 -8.06
C ARG A 84 -2.40 10.59 -8.27
N PHE A 85 -1.58 11.00 -7.29
CA PHE A 85 -0.14 10.87 -7.36
C PHE A 85 0.31 9.41 -7.41
N PHE A 86 -0.41 8.51 -6.73
CA PHE A 86 -0.16 7.06 -6.75
C PHE A 86 -0.41 6.49 -8.15
N GLU A 87 -1.47 6.95 -8.81
CA GLU A 87 -1.78 6.59 -10.19
C GLU A 87 -0.71 7.12 -11.16
N GLU A 88 -0.23 8.35 -10.98
CA GLU A 88 0.84 8.93 -11.80
C GLU A 88 2.16 8.15 -11.65
N MET A 89 2.57 7.80 -10.43
CA MET A 89 3.75 6.96 -10.20
C MET A 89 3.62 5.57 -10.86
N ALA A 90 2.47 4.91 -10.67
CA ALA A 90 2.22 3.61 -11.27
C ALA A 90 2.22 3.67 -12.80
N ASN A 91 1.60 4.70 -13.38
CA ASN A 91 1.58 4.90 -14.82
C ASN A 91 2.96 5.24 -15.39
N SER A 92 3.82 5.93 -14.64
CA SER A 92 5.22 6.15 -15.04
C SER A 92 5.96 4.83 -15.19
N LEU A 93 5.88 3.95 -14.18
CA LEU A 93 6.52 2.63 -14.23
C LEU A 93 5.95 1.74 -15.35
N LEU A 94 4.66 1.84 -15.63
CA LEU A 94 4.03 1.12 -16.73
C LEU A 94 4.43 1.67 -18.09
N ALA A 95 4.58 2.99 -18.23
CA ALA A 95 5.03 3.63 -19.46
C ALA A 95 6.46 3.19 -19.81
N ASP A 96 7.35 3.09 -18.82
CA ASP A 96 8.72 2.58 -19.01
C ASP A 96 8.77 1.13 -19.53
N ARG A 97 7.66 0.39 -19.42
CA ARG A 97 7.51 -1.00 -19.87
C ARG A 97 6.62 -1.16 -21.09
N ASP A 98 6.23 -0.06 -21.75
CA ASP A 98 5.25 -0.04 -22.83
C ASP A 98 3.91 -0.73 -22.45
N ALA A 99 3.52 -0.64 -21.18
CA ALA A 99 2.31 -1.28 -20.65
C ALA A 99 1.13 -0.30 -20.58
N PRO A 100 -0.12 -0.79 -20.75
CA PRO A 100 -1.29 0.07 -20.69
C PRO A 100 -1.52 0.61 -19.27
N PRO A 101 -2.02 1.85 -19.14
CA PRO A 101 -2.16 2.53 -17.86
C PRO A 101 -3.11 1.81 -16.90
N VAL A 102 -3.02 2.18 -15.63
CA VAL A 102 -3.90 1.67 -14.59
C VAL A 102 -5.34 2.18 -14.79
N GLY A 103 -6.31 1.41 -14.32
CA GLY A 103 -7.72 1.83 -14.39
C GLY A 103 -8.09 2.85 -13.30
N LYS A 104 -9.16 3.60 -13.51
CA LYS A 104 -9.65 4.66 -12.59
C LYS A 104 -9.78 4.28 -11.11
N ARG A 105 -10.08 3.01 -10.80
CA ARG A 105 -10.23 2.51 -9.41
C ARG A 105 -8.95 1.91 -8.83
N TRP A 106 -7.86 1.90 -9.59
CA TRP A 106 -6.62 1.23 -9.22
C TRP A 106 -6.03 1.82 -7.95
N ALA A 107 -5.81 3.13 -7.88
CA ALA A 107 -5.19 3.79 -6.73
C ALA A 107 -5.98 3.56 -5.43
N HIS A 108 -7.31 3.64 -5.50
CA HIS A 108 -8.17 3.34 -4.35
C HIS A 108 -8.04 1.87 -3.90
N ASN A 109 -8.05 0.94 -4.85
CA ASN A 109 -7.88 -0.49 -4.54
C ASN A 109 -6.46 -0.80 -4.05
N PHE A 110 -5.45 -0.09 -4.54
CA PHE A 110 -4.07 -0.20 -4.08
C PHE A 110 -3.97 0.16 -2.60
N VAL A 111 -4.47 1.34 -2.20
CA VAL A 111 -4.47 1.75 -0.78
C VAL A 111 -5.27 0.76 0.07
N LYS A 112 -6.42 0.25 -0.41
CA LYS A 112 -7.21 -0.74 0.33
C LYS A 112 -6.46 -2.07 0.55
N ARG A 113 -5.53 -2.44 -0.32
CA ARG A 113 -4.71 -3.66 -0.19
C ARG A 113 -3.54 -3.49 0.78
N GLN A 114 -3.05 -2.27 0.98
CA GLN A 114 -1.85 -2.01 1.78
C GLN A 114 -2.23 -1.60 3.21
N PRO A 115 -2.04 -2.46 4.23
CA PRO A 115 -2.43 -2.15 5.60
C PRO A 115 -1.59 -1.02 6.22
N GLU A 116 -0.40 -0.77 5.68
CA GLU A 116 0.51 0.29 6.10
C GLU A 116 0.00 1.69 5.72
N LEU A 117 -0.80 1.78 4.65
CA LEU A 117 -1.31 3.05 4.15
C LEU A 117 -2.68 3.36 4.73
N LYS A 118 -2.81 4.52 5.37
CA LYS A 118 -4.10 5.02 5.88
C LYS A 118 -4.45 6.34 5.22
N THR A 119 -5.66 6.43 4.68
CA THR A 119 -6.17 7.69 4.12
C THR A 119 -6.62 8.61 5.25
N ARG A 120 -6.00 9.79 5.36
CA ARG A 120 -6.43 10.86 6.25
C ARG A 120 -6.98 12.01 5.42
N LEU A 121 -8.18 12.49 5.78
CA LEU A 121 -8.75 13.68 5.18
C LEU A 121 -8.33 14.90 6.01
N PHE A 122 -7.74 15.90 5.35
CA PHE A 122 -7.47 17.18 5.98
C PHE A 122 -8.79 17.92 6.17
N ARG A 123 -8.99 18.46 7.38
CA ARG A 123 -10.02 19.46 7.60
C ARG A 123 -9.58 20.74 6.90
N ARG A 124 -10.55 21.47 6.32
CA ARG A 124 -10.27 22.78 5.75
C ARG A 124 -9.63 23.66 6.83
N TYR A 125 -8.48 24.23 6.52
CA TYR A 125 -7.81 25.14 7.43
C TYR A 125 -8.67 26.38 7.65
N ASP A 126 -8.78 26.84 8.89
CA ASP A 126 -9.59 28.03 9.19
C ASP A 126 -8.95 29.26 8.56
N TYR A 127 -9.71 29.96 7.72
CA TYR A 127 -9.22 31.10 6.97
C TYR A 127 -8.83 32.28 7.89
N GLN A 128 -9.54 32.49 9.00
CA GLN A 128 -9.18 33.52 9.96
C GLN A 128 -7.87 33.18 10.66
N ARG A 129 -7.66 31.90 10.95
CA ARG A 129 -6.39 31.43 11.54
C ARG A 129 -5.22 31.65 10.58
N ALA A 130 -5.40 31.35 9.29
CA ALA A 130 -4.39 31.62 8.27
C ALA A 130 -4.01 33.10 8.18
N LYS A 131 -4.99 34.02 8.31
CA LYS A 131 -4.72 35.47 8.33
C LYS A 131 -3.90 35.90 9.55
N CYS A 132 -4.07 35.23 10.69
CA CYS A 132 -3.32 35.52 11.91
C CYS A 132 -1.87 35.00 11.86
N GLU A 133 -1.54 34.14 10.90
CA GLU A 133 -0.20 33.55 10.71
C GLU A 133 0.70 34.36 9.77
N ASP A 134 0.32 35.60 9.43
CA ASP A 134 1.16 36.50 8.64
C ASP A 134 2.46 36.83 9.41
N PRO A 135 3.65 36.49 8.85
CA PRO A 135 4.92 36.76 9.49
C PRO A 135 5.13 38.23 9.88
N ASN A 136 4.56 39.17 9.11
CA ASN A 136 4.68 40.59 9.40
C ASN A 136 3.89 40.98 10.65
N ILE A 137 2.67 40.45 10.79
CA ILE A 137 1.82 40.67 11.96
C ILE A 137 2.46 40.07 13.21
N ILE A 138 2.93 38.81 13.10
CA ILE A 138 3.60 38.11 14.20
C ILE A 138 4.87 38.86 14.64
N ARG A 139 5.75 39.23 13.70
CA ARG A 139 6.97 39.99 14.01
C ARG A 139 6.66 41.36 14.61
N GLY A 140 5.63 42.04 14.10
CA GLY A 140 5.17 43.32 14.63
C GLY A 140 4.74 43.21 16.09
N TRP A 141 3.97 42.17 16.43
CA TRP A 141 3.54 41.91 17.80
C TRP A 141 4.73 41.64 18.74
N PHE A 142 5.66 40.76 18.36
CA PHE A 142 6.85 40.48 19.17
C PHE A 142 7.73 41.71 19.37
N ARG A 143 7.87 42.56 18.34
CA ARG A 143 8.61 43.83 18.45
C ARG A 143 7.93 44.77 19.44
N LEU A 144 6.60 44.85 19.44
CA LEU A 144 5.84 45.67 20.38
C LEU A 144 6.05 45.15 21.82
N VAL A 145 5.97 43.84 22.04
CA VAL A 145 6.23 43.21 23.35
C VAL A 145 7.65 43.53 23.84
N GLN A 146 8.65 43.38 22.97
CA GLN A 146 10.05 43.74 23.30
C GLN A 146 10.19 45.22 23.67
N ASN A 147 9.55 46.11 22.90
CA ASN A 147 9.58 47.55 23.18
C ASN A 147 8.92 47.89 24.52
N THR A 148 7.83 47.21 24.90
CA THR A 148 7.16 47.43 26.19
C THR A 148 7.98 46.91 27.36
N ILE A 149 8.62 45.74 27.23
CA ILE A 149 9.53 45.20 28.24
C ILE A 149 10.68 46.19 28.47
N ALA A 150 11.27 46.71 27.39
CA ALA A 150 12.33 47.70 27.47
C ALA A 150 11.87 49.02 28.10
N LYS A 151 10.70 49.54 27.69
CA LYS A 151 10.14 50.81 28.17
C LYS A 151 9.87 50.79 29.67
N TYR A 152 9.32 49.69 30.19
CA TYR A 152 8.96 49.57 31.60
C TYR A 152 10.03 48.82 32.42
N SER A 153 11.17 48.47 31.81
CA SER A 153 12.25 47.71 32.46
C SER A 153 11.75 46.45 33.18
N ILE A 154 10.83 45.73 32.54
CA ILE A 154 10.24 44.51 33.09
C ILE A 154 11.34 43.44 33.14
N ARG A 155 11.55 42.84 34.30
CA ARG A 155 12.55 41.76 34.45
C ARG A 155 12.03 40.50 33.80
N SER A 156 12.95 39.71 33.24
CA SER A 156 12.62 38.40 32.64
C SER A 156 11.95 37.45 33.63
N ASP A 157 12.25 37.61 34.92
CA ASP A 157 11.77 36.73 35.99
C ASP A 157 10.28 36.97 36.32
N ASP A 158 9.71 38.07 35.84
CA ASP A 158 8.32 38.49 36.06
C ASP A 158 7.39 38.20 34.85
N ILE A 159 7.88 37.48 33.83
CA ILE A 159 7.17 37.15 32.57
C ILE A 159 6.90 35.65 32.51
#